data_AF-A0A1V9YZX5-F1
#
_entry.id   AF-A0A1V9YZX5-F1
#
_cell.length_a   1.000
_cell.length_b   1.000
_cell.length_c   1.000
_cell.angle_alpha   90.00
_cell.angle_beta   90.00
_cell.angle_gamma   90.00
#
_symmetry.space_group_name_H-M   'P 1'
#
loop_
_entity.id
_entity.type
_entity.pdbx_description
1 polymer ?
#
loop_
_entity_poly.entity_id
_entity_poly.type
_entity_poly.pdbx_seq_one_letter_code
_entity_poly.pdbx_strand_id
1 'polypeptide(L)'
;MEKTLKDMNEALASCMTLVIPPIEYPPQMRPNPVQHDSTDMADLTEHMSNFFFQAKKLELQLLALDETERPATTAHELEAEIAALEAELSDKNDLIDKYSDVIRGWEGKFKRLDSKMNAS
;
A
#
# COMPACT_ATOMS: atom_id res chain seq x y z
N MET A 1 -84.85 29.77 5.26
CA MET A 1 -84.02 28.60 5.60
C MET A 1 -83.33 28.05 4.37
N GLU A 2 -84.06 27.70 3.31
CA GLU A 2 -83.49 27.15 2.05
C GLU A 2 -82.52 28.11 1.35
N LYS A 3 -82.86 29.39 1.23
CA LYS A 3 -81.96 30.42 0.68
C LYS A 3 -80.65 30.52 1.48
N THR A 4 -80.74 30.56 2.80
CA THR A 4 -79.58 30.61 3.71
C THR A 4 -78.67 29.40 3.53
N LEU A 5 -79.25 28.21 3.37
CA LEU A 5 -78.51 26.97 3.15
C LEU A 5 -77.78 26.97 1.80
N LYS A 6 -78.42 27.52 0.77
CA LYS A 6 -77.81 27.69 -0.56
C LYS A 6 -76.62 28.66 -0.50
N ASP A 7 -76.80 29.81 0.15
CA ASP A 7 -75.75 30.83 0.28
C ASP A 7 -74.54 30.28 1.07
N MET A 8 -74.78 29.47 2.11
CA MET A 8 -73.71 28.79 2.87
C MET A 8 -72.95 27.75 2.03
N ASN A 9 -73.66 26.96 1.21
CA ASN A 9 -73.03 25.98 0.33
C ASN A 9 -72.20 26.66 -0.77
N GLU A 10 -72.66 27.79 -1.29
CA GLU A 10 -71.94 28.56 -2.31
C GLU A 10 -70.67 29.21 -1.74
N ALA A 11 -70.74 29.74 -0.51
CA ALA A 11 -69.57 30.23 0.21
C ALA A 11 -68.55 29.11 0.49
N LEU A 12 -69.02 27.93 0.91
CA LEU A 12 -68.16 26.76 1.13
C LEU A 12 -67.47 26.31 -0.16
N ALA A 13 -68.20 26.25 -1.27
CA ALA A 13 -67.66 25.90 -2.58
C ALA A 13 -66.56 26.89 -3.02
N SER A 14 -66.79 28.19 -2.81
CA SER A 14 -65.79 29.23 -3.11
C SER A 14 -64.51 29.08 -2.27
N CYS A 15 -64.64 28.77 -0.97
CA CYS A 15 -63.49 28.47 -0.11
C CYS A 15 -62.73 27.23 -0.58
N MET A 16 -63.43 26.16 -0.99
CA MET A 16 -62.79 24.94 -1.48
C MET A 16 -61.99 25.19 -2.77
N THR A 17 -62.49 26.03 -3.68
CA THR A 17 -61.76 26.39 -4.91
C THR A 17 -60.48 27.20 -4.67
N LEU A 18 -60.39 27.92 -3.54
CA LEU A 18 -59.19 28.69 -3.17
C LEU A 18 -58.08 27.81 -2.56
N VAL A 19 -58.46 26.76 -1.83
CA VAL A 19 -57.52 25.91 -1.07
C VAL A 19 -57.11 24.66 -1.86
N ILE A 20 -58.00 24.16 -2.72
CA ILE A 20 -57.77 22.93 -3.48
C ILE A 20 -57.51 23.33 -4.94
N PRO A 21 -56.25 23.26 -5.41
CA PRO A 21 -55.97 23.46 -6.83
C PRO A 21 -56.76 22.40 -7.64
N PRO A 22 -57.35 22.78 -8.79
CA PRO A 22 -58.05 21.84 -9.65
C PRO A 22 -57.14 20.66 -9.97
N ILE A 23 -57.61 19.44 -9.68
CA ILE A 23 -56.90 18.24 -10.10
C ILE A 23 -57.20 18.06 -11.59
N GLU A 24 -56.25 18.44 -12.45
CA GLU A 24 -56.29 18.06 -13.86
C GLU A 24 -56.11 16.54 -13.98
N TYR A 25 -57.05 15.89 -14.67
CA TYR A 25 -56.96 14.46 -14.99
C TYR A 25 -56.48 14.26 -16.44
N PRO A 26 -55.54 13.33 -16.68
CA PRO A 26 -54.85 12.50 -15.70
C PRO A 26 -53.86 13.30 -14.85
N PRO A 27 -53.65 12.93 -13.57
CA PRO A 27 -52.71 13.63 -12.69
C PRO A 27 -51.33 13.68 -13.35
N GLN A 28 -50.71 14.87 -13.40
CA GLN A 28 -49.32 14.96 -13.83
C GLN A 28 -48.46 14.06 -12.95
N MET A 29 -47.69 13.15 -13.55
CA MET A 29 -46.78 12.27 -12.83
C MET A 29 -45.86 13.09 -11.95
N ARG A 30 -46.05 13.02 -10.63
CA ARG A 30 -45.04 13.44 -9.68
C ARG A 30 -44.04 12.30 -9.54
N PRO A 31 -42.72 12.55 -9.65
CA PRO A 31 -41.72 11.52 -9.37
C PRO A 31 -41.97 10.90 -7.99
N ASN A 32 -42.03 9.58 -7.91
CA ASN A 32 -42.16 8.86 -6.66
C ASN A 32 -40.82 8.96 -5.91
N PRO A 33 -40.76 9.57 -4.70
CA PRO A 33 -39.52 9.68 -3.93
C PRO A 33 -38.82 8.33 -3.72
N VAL A 34 -39.59 7.24 -3.62
CA VAL A 34 -39.09 5.86 -3.43
C VAL A 34 -38.28 5.35 -4.63
N GLN A 35 -38.51 5.89 -5.84
CA GLN A 35 -37.72 5.50 -7.00
C GLN A 35 -36.31 6.11 -6.98
N HIS A 36 -36.13 7.27 -6.33
CA HIS A 36 -34.82 7.87 -6.13
C HIS A 36 -33.96 7.01 -5.19
N ASP A 37 -34.56 6.52 -4.09
CA ASP A 37 -33.89 5.62 -3.13
C ASP A 37 -33.40 4.30 -3.78
N SER A 38 -34.12 3.80 -4.79
CA SER A 38 -33.75 2.54 -5.47
C SER A 38 -32.52 2.66 -6.37
N THR A 39 -32.32 3.82 -6.99
CA THR A 39 -31.10 4.13 -7.76
C THR A 39 -29.92 4.32 -6.79
N ASP A 40 -30.14 5.02 -5.68
CA ASP A 40 -29.12 5.25 -4.65
C ASP A 40 -28.63 3.94 -4.00
N MET A 41 -29.51 2.94 -3.84
CA MET A 41 -29.14 1.63 -3.29
C MET A 41 -28.37 0.74 -4.28
N ALA A 42 -28.64 0.85 -5.58
CA ALA A 42 -27.88 0.14 -6.61
C ALA A 42 -26.45 0.69 -6.70
N ASP A 43 -26.33 2.02 -6.72
CA ASP A 43 -25.04 2.72 -6.75
C ASP A 43 -24.23 2.43 -5.47
N LEU A 44 -24.87 2.38 -4.30
CA LEU A 44 -24.22 2.00 -3.04
C LEU A 44 -23.70 0.56 -3.08
N THR A 45 -24.47 -0.36 -3.66
CA THR A 45 -24.08 -1.77 -3.80
C THR A 45 -22.86 -1.91 -4.71
N GLU A 46 -22.83 -1.16 -5.82
CA GLU A 46 -21.67 -1.12 -6.73
C GLU A 46 -20.43 -0.55 -6.02
N HIS A 47 -20.58 0.55 -5.29
CA HIS A 47 -19.49 1.14 -4.51
C HIS A 47 -18.96 0.17 -3.45
N MET A 48 -19.83 -0.52 -2.73
CA MET A 48 -19.42 -1.53 -1.75
C MET A 48 -18.68 -2.70 -2.42
N SER A 49 -19.17 -3.18 -3.57
CA SER A 49 -18.50 -4.24 -4.33
C SER A 49 -17.09 -3.83 -4.76
N ASN A 50 -16.94 -2.62 -5.31
CA ASN A 50 -15.64 -2.10 -5.71
C ASN A 50 -14.72 -1.90 -4.49
N PHE A 51 -15.25 -1.39 -3.37
CA PHE A 51 -14.49 -1.25 -2.13
C PHE A 51 -13.92 -2.59 -1.66
N PHE A 52 -14.74 -3.65 -1.59
CA PHE A 52 -14.27 -4.97 -1.18
C PHE A 52 -13.24 -5.56 -2.16
N PHE A 53 -13.41 -5.32 -3.46
CA PHE A 53 -12.44 -5.74 -4.46
C PHE A 53 -11.07 -5.05 -4.25
N GLN A 54 -11.05 -3.73 -4.05
CA GLN A 54 -9.81 -3.00 -3.78
C GLN A 54 -9.20 -3.40 -2.43
N ALA A 55 -10.01 -3.60 -1.39
CA ALA A 55 -9.55 -4.06 -0.09
C ALA A 55 -8.88 -5.45 -0.18
N LYS A 56 -9.47 -6.38 -0.93
CA LYS A 56 -8.88 -7.71 -1.15
C LYS A 56 -7.58 -7.64 -1.94
N LYS A 57 -7.52 -6.77 -2.95
CA LYS A 57 -6.29 -6.53 -3.72
C LYS A 57 -5.18 -5.98 -2.82
N LEU A 58 -5.50 -5.04 -1.94
CA LEU A 58 -4.56 -4.47 -0.99
C LEU A 58 -4.05 -5.52 0.03
N GLU A 59 -4.95 -6.34 0.57
CA GLU A 59 -4.59 -7.45 1.47
C GLU A 59 -3.58 -8.41 0.83
N LEU A 60 -3.80 -8.80 -0.43
CA LEU A 60 -2.87 -9.66 -1.17
C LEU A 60 -1.51 -8.99 -1.41
N GLN A 61 -1.51 -7.68 -1.71
CA GLN A 61 -0.27 -6.91 -1.87
C GLN A 61 0.51 -6.82 -0.56
N LEU A 62 -0.17 -6.62 0.57
CA LEU A 62 0.46 -6.57 1.89
C LEU A 62 1.03 -7.93 2.30
N LEU A 63 0.32 -9.03 2.04
CA LEU A 63 0.83 -10.40 2.26
C LEU A 63 2.07 -10.69 1.40
N ALA A 64 2.06 -10.26 0.13
CA ALA A 64 3.23 -10.40 -0.74
C ALA A 64 4.42 -9.53 -0.29
N LEU A 65 4.15 -8.38 0.35
CA LEU A 65 5.18 -7.56 0.98
C LEU A 65 5.78 -8.24 2.21
N ASP A 66 4.97 -8.91 3.02
CA ASP A 66 5.42 -9.68 4.19
C ASP A 66 6.30 -10.89 3.79
N GLU A 67 5.99 -11.56 2.68
CA GLU A 67 6.89 -12.59 2.10
C GLU A 67 8.18 -12.01 1.50
N THR A 68 8.14 -10.76 1.02
CA THR A 68 9.34 -10.05 0.54
C THR A 68 10.10 -9.32 1.64
N GLU A 69 9.60 -9.27 2.89
CA GLU A 69 10.33 -8.93 4.13
C GLU A 69 11.32 -10.02 4.60
N ARG A 70 11.78 -10.84 3.65
CA ARG A 70 13.00 -11.63 3.75
C ARG A 70 14.34 -10.86 3.65
N PRO A 71 14.47 -9.51 3.57
CA PRO A 71 15.76 -8.88 3.45
C PRO A 71 16.47 -8.78 4.80
N ALA A 72 15.76 -8.89 5.93
CA ALA A 72 16.37 -8.84 7.27
C ALA A 72 17.21 -10.10 7.56
N THR A 73 16.74 -11.28 7.14
CA THR A 73 17.52 -12.53 7.24
C THR A 73 18.73 -12.50 6.31
N THR A 74 18.56 -12.02 5.07
CA THR A 74 19.68 -11.95 4.12
C THR A 74 20.69 -10.88 4.49
N ALA A 75 20.26 -9.74 5.04
CA ALA A 75 21.18 -8.69 5.47
C ALA A 75 22.06 -9.18 6.62
N HIS A 76 21.47 -9.86 7.61
CA HIS A 76 22.24 -10.43 8.72
C HIS A 76 23.19 -11.54 8.27
N GLU A 77 22.74 -12.41 7.36
CA GLU A 77 23.59 -13.45 6.75
C GLU A 77 24.76 -12.84 5.98
N LEU A 78 24.51 -11.79 5.20
CA LEU A 78 25.55 -11.06 4.46
C LEU A 78 26.51 -10.34 5.40
N GLU A 79 26.04 -9.71 6.48
CA GLU A 79 26.90 -9.09 7.49
C GLU A 79 27.79 -10.12 8.19
N ALA A 80 27.24 -11.31 8.50
CA ALA A 80 28.01 -12.40 9.08
C ALA A 80 29.05 -12.95 8.09
N GLU A 81 28.71 -13.08 6.80
CA GLU A 81 29.65 -13.48 5.75
C GLU A 81 30.76 -12.46 5.56
N ILE A 82 30.43 -11.16 5.55
CA ILE A 82 31.42 -10.07 5.48
C ILE A 82 32.40 -10.17 6.65
N ALA A 83 31.91 -10.31 7.88
CA ALA A 83 32.76 -10.41 9.06
C ALA A 83 33.69 -11.64 9.02
N ALA A 84 33.20 -12.77 8.50
CA ALA A 84 34.02 -13.98 8.31
C ALA A 84 35.12 -13.76 7.26
N LEU A 85 34.79 -13.11 6.13
CA LEU A 85 35.76 -12.81 5.08
C LEU A 85 36.81 -11.80 5.54
N GLU A 86 36.43 -10.80 6.34
CA GLU A 86 37.37 -9.83 6.92
C GLU A 86 38.37 -10.49 7.88
N ALA A 87 37.90 -11.43 8.71
CA ALA A 87 38.78 -12.21 9.59
C ALA A 87 39.76 -13.07 8.79
N GLU A 88 39.28 -13.79 7.77
CA GLU A 88 40.14 -14.61 6.91
C GLU A 88 41.18 -13.75 6.15
N LEU A 89 40.79 -12.57 5.70
CA LEU A 89 41.68 -11.63 5.02
C LEU A 89 42.78 -11.14 5.98
N SER A 90 42.43 -10.83 7.24
CA SER A 90 43.40 -10.48 8.27
C SER A 90 44.41 -11.60 8.52
N ASP A 91 43.94 -12.85 8.70
CA ASP A 91 44.81 -14.01 8.91
C ASP A 91 45.76 -14.24 7.73
N LYS A 92 45.27 -14.06 6.51
CA LYS A 92 46.09 -14.16 5.29
C LYS A 92 47.15 -13.06 5.21
N ASN A 93 46.82 -11.83 5.59
CA ASN A 93 47.80 -10.74 5.64
C ASN A 93 48.91 -11.02 6.67
N ASP A 94 48.54 -11.48 7.87
CA ASP A 94 49.51 -11.87 8.89
C ASP A 94 50.44 -12.99 8.39
N LEU A 95 49.91 -13.92 7.61
CA LEU A 95 50.69 -15.01 7.01
C LEU A 95 51.65 -14.49 5.93
N ILE A 96 51.20 -13.54 5.11
CA ILE A 96 52.05 -12.87 4.10
C ILE A 96 53.21 -12.14 4.76
N ASP A 97 52.97 -11.43 5.86
CA ASP A 97 54.01 -10.71 6.60
C ASP A 97 55.05 -11.67 7.17
N LYS A 98 54.61 -12.78 7.79
CA LYS A 98 55.50 -13.83 8.29
C LYS A 98 56.37 -14.43 7.18
N TYR A 99 55.80 -14.73 6.02
CA TYR A 99 56.57 -15.25 4.89
C TYR A 99 57.51 -14.21 4.30
N SER A 100 57.09 -12.94 4.26
CA SER A 100 57.93 -11.83 3.80
C SER A 100 59.18 -11.68 4.66
N ASP A 101 59.06 -11.83 5.98
CA ASP A 101 60.21 -11.82 6.90
C ASP A 101 61.16 -12.99 6.67
N VAL A 102 60.62 -14.19 6.43
CA VAL A 102 61.44 -15.38 6.11
C VAL A 102 62.22 -15.16 4.82
N ILE A 103 61.56 -14.67 3.77
CA ILE A 103 62.20 -14.37 2.48
C ILE A 103 63.31 -13.35 2.67
N ARG A 104 63.04 -12.25 3.37
CA ARG A 104 64.04 -11.21 3.65
C ARG A 104 65.23 -11.78 4.43
N GLY A 105 64.98 -12.68 5.38
CA GLY A 105 66.02 -13.41 6.11
C GLY A 105 66.88 -14.28 5.19
N TRP A 106 66.27 -14.95 4.21
CA TRP A 106 66.97 -15.75 3.20
C TRP A 106 67.79 -14.88 2.25
N GLU A 107 67.22 -13.80 1.72
CA GLU A 107 67.94 -12.82 0.90
C GLU A 107 69.20 -12.31 1.60
N GLY A 108 69.10 -12.00 2.89
CA GLY A 108 70.26 -11.59 3.70
C GLY A 108 71.32 -12.68 3.85
N LYS A 109 70.92 -13.95 3.99
CA LYS A 109 71.87 -15.08 4.03
C LYS A 109 72.55 -15.28 2.68
N PHE A 110 71.81 -15.22 1.58
CA PHE A 110 72.36 -15.33 0.23
C PHE A 110 73.34 -14.19 -0.08
N LYS A 111 73.01 -12.94 0.24
CA LYS A 111 73.93 -11.80 0.07
C LYS A 111 75.26 -11.99 0.82
N ARG A 112 75.21 -12.52 2.05
CA ARG A 112 76.43 -12.82 2.82
C ARG A 112 77.25 -13.95 2.23
N LEU A 113 76.60 -15.00 1.71
CA LEU A 113 77.30 -16.10 1.03
C LEU A 113 77.97 -15.61 -0.25
N ASP A 114 77.26 -14.86 -1.07
CA ASP A 114 77.79 -14.28 -2.30
C ASP A 114 78.99 -13.35 -2.05
N SER A 115 78.89 -12.49 -1.02
CA SER A 115 80.01 -11.63 -0.62
C SER A 115 81.26 -12.42 -0.18
N LYS A 116 81.08 -13.56 0.50
CA LYS A 116 82.21 -14.42 0.91
C LYS A 116 82.84 -15.14 -0.28
N MET A 117 82.03 -15.59 -1.23
CA MET A 117 82.50 -16.26 -2.44
C MET A 117 83.29 -15.31 -3.34
N ASN A 118 82.84 -14.07 -3.48
CA ASN A 118 83.50 -13.04 -4.29
C ASN A 118 84.74 -12.43 -3.61
N ALA A 119 84.94 -12.67 -2.31
CA ALA A 119 86.10 -12.20 -1.54
C ALA A 119 87.20 -13.26 -1.38
N SER A 120 86.97 -14.50 -1.85
CA SER A 120 87.93 -15.61 -1.87
C SER A 120 88.55 -15.80 -3.24
#